data_AF-A0A5B6XBP2-F1
#
_entry.id   AF-A0A5B6XBP2-F1
#
_cell.length_a   1.000
_cell.length_b   1.000
_cell.length_c   1.000
_cell.angle_alpha   90.00
_cell.angle_beta   90.00
_cell.angle_gamma   90.00
#
_symmetry.space_group_name_H-M   'P 1'
#
loop_
_entity.id
_entity.type
_entity.pdbx_description
1 polymer ?
#
loop_
_entity_poly.entity_id
_entity_poly.type
_entity_poly.pdbx_seq_one_letter_code
_entity_poly.pdbx_strand_id
1 'polypeptide(L)'
;MNMKGKEMLGKGRTWSDTTPLLGKHKQQHQQPHPKNRFHSSPSAYSHSISSPLFLEMAAAISSASSSPTSHCNVFLGVDVGTGSARAGLFDEEGKLLGSASSPIQIWKEGDCIEQSSTDIWHAVCSAVKAACSLAKIDGEQVKGIGFAATCSLVAVDADGSPVTVSWSGDSRRNIIVWMDHRAVKQAEKINSRNSPVLQYCGGSVSPEMQPPKLLWVKENLQESWSMVFRWMDLSDWLSYRATGDDTRSLCTTVCKWTYLGHAHMQHINEKDSRDMEACGWDDDFWEEIGLGDLVEGHHAKIGML
;
A
#
# COMPACT_ATOMS: atom_id res chain seq x y z
N MET A 1 37.36 -37.41 35.31
CA MET A 1 38.21 -38.00 34.26
C MET A 1 37.29 -38.39 33.10
N ASN A 2 37.46 -37.69 31.96
CA ASN A 2 36.98 -37.91 30.58
C ASN A 2 35.53 -38.34 30.29
N MET A 3 34.71 -37.60 29.52
CA MET A 3 34.77 -37.07 28.14
C MET A 3 34.13 -37.99 27.06
N LYS A 4 33.32 -37.33 26.21
CA LYS A 4 32.85 -37.66 24.84
C LYS A 4 31.68 -38.66 24.75
N GLY A 5 30.57 -38.40 24.05
CA GLY A 5 30.36 -37.56 22.87
C GLY A 5 30.10 -38.47 21.66
N LYS A 6 28.89 -38.44 21.09
CA LYS A 6 28.62 -38.99 19.76
C LYS A 6 27.47 -38.25 19.07
N GLU A 7 27.83 -37.62 17.97
CA GLU A 7 27.00 -36.97 16.96
C GLU A 7 26.13 -37.99 16.20
N MET A 8 25.00 -37.50 15.66
CA MET A 8 24.38 -38.03 14.44
C MET A 8 23.91 -36.87 13.55
N LEU A 9 24.40 -36.92 12.32
CA LEU A 9 24.26 -36.00 11.19
C LEU A 9 22.80 -35.92 10.65
N GLY A 10 22.35 -34.72 10.31
CA GLY A 10 21.12 -34.48 9.54
C GLY A 10 21.25 -33.23 8.67
N LYS A 11 21.59 -33.45 7.40
CA LYS A 11 21.91 -32.50 6.30
C LYS A 11 21.03 -31.24 6.20
N GLY A 12 21.66 -30.07 6.29
CA GLY A 12 21.13 -28.79 5.82
C GLY A 12 21.25 -28.65 4.29
N ARG A 13 20.23 -28.07 3.65
CA ARG A 13 20.25 -27.66 2.24
C ARG A 13 20.55 -26.16 2.18
N THR A 14 21.67 -25.82 1.58
CA THR A 14 22.11 -24.47 1.20
C THR A 14 21.42 -24.05 -0.09
N TRP A 15 20.81 -22.86 -0.12
CA TRP A 15 20.36 -22.22 -1.35
C TRP A 15 21.46 -21.28 -1.85
N SER A 16 21.97 -21.57 -3.05
CA SER A 16 23.03 -20.85 -3.72
C SER A 16 22.50 -19.83 -4.73
N ASP A 17 23.22 -18.72 -4.79
CA ASP A 17 23.17 -17.60 -5.72
C ASP A 17 22.87 -17.95 -7.19
N THR A 18 22.00 -17.14 -7.81
CA THR A 18 22.08 -16.83 -9.25
C THR A 18 21.60 -15.40 -9.52
N THR A 19 22.53 -14.45 -9.61
CA THR A 19 22.30 -13.09 -10.13
C THR A 19 23.06 -12.94 -11.47
N PRO A 20 22.43 -12.52 -12.57
CA PRO A 20 23.17 -12.15 -13.78
C PRO A 20 23.66 -10.70 -13.73
N LEU A 21 24.95 -10.54 -14.00
CA LEU A 21 25.69 -9.30 -14.18
C LEU A 21 25.20 -8.54 -15.43
N LEU A 22 24.85 -7.25 -15.28
CA LEU A 22 24.65 -6.32 -16.39
C LEU A 22 25.62 -5.15 -16.31
N GLY A 23 26.27 -4.91 -17.44
CA GLY A 23 27.50 -4.13 -17.59
C GLY A 23 27.35 -2.61 -17.45
N LYS A 24 28.50 -2.01 -17.15
CA LYS A 24 28.76 -0.59 -17.04
C LYS A 24 28.68 0.09 -18.41
N HIS A 25 27.83 1.10 -18.57
CA HIS A 25 27.99 2.12 -19.61
C HIS A 25 28.26 3.49 -18.98
N LYS A 26 29.43 4.03 -19.31
CA LYS A 26 29.89 5.37 -18.92
C LYS A 26 29.08 6.44 -19.67
N GLN A 27 28.62 7.45 -18.95
CA GLN A 27 28.22 8.74 -19.48
C GLN A 27 29.48 9.56 -19.84
N GLN A 28 29.44 10.27 -20.97
CA GLN A 28 30.29 11.43 -21.21
C GLN A 28 29.42 12.59 -21.70
N HIS A 29 29.53 13.71 -20.98
CA HIS A 29 29.07 15.03 -21.35
C HIS A 29 29.79 15.55 -22.60
N GLN A 30 29.09 16.31 -23.45
CA GLN A 30 29.54 17.63 -23.94
C GLN A 30 28.42 18.37 -24.71
N GLN A 31 28.31 19.67 -24.44
CA GLN A 31 27.61 20.75 -25.16
C GLN A 31 28.65 21.89 -25.35
N PRO A 32 28.43 23.00 -26.11
CA PRO A 32 27.51 23.27 -27.24
C PRO A 32 28.09 24.16 -28.40
N HIS A 33 27.25 24.41 -29.44
CA HIS A 33 27.12 25.63 -30.30
C HIS A 33 28.15 25.96 -31.43
N PRO A 34 27.84 26.87 -32.43
CA PRO A 34 26.56 27.33 -33.03
C PRO A 34 26.60 27.69 -34.58
N LYS A 35 25.47 28.28 -35.08
CA LYS A 35 25.28 29.17 -36.29
C LYS A 35 25.21 28.44 -37.67
N ASN A 36 24.43 28.82 -38.70
CA ASN A 36 23.72 30.06 -39.07
C ASN A 36 22.75 29.82 -40.27
N ARG A 37 21.66 30.61 -40.31
CA ARG A 37 21.01 31.32 -41.44
C ARG A 37 20.32 30.64 -42.67
N PHE A 38 19.04 31.02 -42.81
CA PHE A 38 18.27 31.59 -43.96
C PHE A 38 18.23 30.90 -45.33
N HIS A 39 17.01 30.59 -45.81
CA HIS A 39 16.28 31.30 -46.91
C HIS A 39 14.96 30.57 -47.29
N SER A 40 13.79 31.20 -47.09
CA SER A 40 12.90 31.83 -48.10
C SER A 40 11.95 30.88 -48.87
N SER A 41 10.69 30.84 -48.41
CA SER A 41 9.38 31.07 -49.07
C SER A 41 9.09 30.71 -50.56
N PRO A 42 7.78 30.56 -50.91
CA PRO A 42 7.27 29.49 -51.77
C PRO A 42 6.78 29.95 -53.16
N SER A 43 6.46 29.01 -54.05
CA SER A 43 5.66 29.26 -55.25
C SER A 43 4.45 28.35 -55.35
N ALA A 44 3.29 28.99 -55.46
CA ALA A 44 1.99 28.43 -55.83
C ALA A 44 2.00 27.85 -57.25
N TYR A 45 1.12 26.90 -57.54
CA TYR A 45 0.39 26.84 -58.81
C TYR A 45 -0.94 26.13 -58.62
N SER A 46 -2.01 26.87 -58.93
CA SER A 46 -3.39 26.47 -59.12
C SER A 46 -3.57 25.66 -60.41
N HIS A 47 -4.45 24.66 -60.43
CA HIS A 47 -5.32 24.42 -61.58
C HIS A 47 -6.64 23.78 -61.14
N SER A 48 -7.73 24.45 -61.54
CA SER A 48 -9.10 23.97 -61.61
C SER A 48 -9.26 22.83 -62.62
N ILE A 49 -10.30 22.00 -62.48
CA ILE A 49 -11.37 21.79 -63.49
C ILE A 49 -12.27 20.56 -63.12
N SER A 50 -13.58 20.78 -63.26
CA SER A 50 -14.69 19.85 -63.54
C SER A 50 -15.26 18.89 -62.49
N SER A 51 -16.46 19.27 -62.02
CA SER A 51 -17.66 18.40 -61.84
C SER A 51 -18.10 17.78 -63.20
N PRO A 52 -18.93 16.70 -63.29
CA PRO A 52 -20.14 16.49 -62.47
C PRO A 52 -20.53 15.03 -62.14
N LEU A 53 -21.45 14.88 -61.17
CA LEU A 53 -22.69 14.08 -61.23
C LEU A 53 -23.20 13.84 -59.80
N PHE A 54 -24.15 14.67 -59.38
CA PHE A 54 -24.95 14.44 -58.18
C PHE A 54 -25.98 13.35 -58.48
N LEU A 55 -25.87 12.21 -57.80
CA LEU A 55 -26.95 11.25 -57.65
C LEU A 55 -27.47 11.41 -56.22
N GLU A 56 -28.66 11.98 -56.12
CA GLU A 56 -29.38 12.21 -54.88
C GLU A 56 -29.98 10.88 -54.40
N MET A 57 -29.47 10.36 -53.28
CA MET A 57 -30.03 9.20 -52.60
C MET A 57 -30.32 9.60 -51.16
N ALA A 58 -31.57 10.01 -50.92
CA ALA A 58 -32.11 10.20 -49.58
C ALA A 58 -32.18 8.83 -48.88
N ALA A 59 -31.20 8.55 -48.03
CA ALA A 59 -31.27 7.45 -47.07
C ALA A 59 -31.62 8.02 -45.70
N ALA A 60 -32.69 7.50 -45.13
CA ALA A 60 -33.29 7.92 -43.87
C ALA A 60 -32.26 8.06 -42.74
N ILE A 61 -32.24 9.24 -42.12
CA ILE A 61 -31.67 9.43 -40.79
C ILE A 61 -32.60 8.69 -39.83
N SER A 62 -32.24 7.46 -39.49
CA SER A 62 -32.80 6.81 -38.32
C SER A 62 -32.30 7.62 -37.12
N SER A 63 -33.19 8.43 -36.55
CA SER A 63 -33.00 9.01 -35.23
C SER A 63 -32.97 7.83 -34.26
N ALA A 64 -31.78 7.30 -34.01
CA ALA A 64 -31.54 6.46 -32.85
C ALA A 64 -31.90 7.31 -31.64
N SER A 65 -33.10 7.06 -31.10
CA SER A 65 -33.45 7.51 -29.77
C SER A 65 -32.35 7.00 -28.86
N SER A 66 -31.57 7.91 -28.28
CA SER A 66 -30.71 7.59 -27.16
C SER A 66 -31.60 7.03 -26.08
N SER A 67 -31.69 5.70 -26.00
CA SER A 67 -32.16 5.00 -24.82
C SER A 67 -31.44 5.64 -23.64
N PRO A 68 -32.14 5.97 -22.54
CA PRO A 68 -31.45 6.44 -21.34
C PRO A 68 -30.41 5.37 -21.04
N THR A 69 -29.13 5.75 -21.05
CA THR A 69 -28.04 4.87 -20.64
C THR A 69 -28.48 4.24 -19.34
N SER A 70 -28.75 2.93 -19.36
CA SER A 70 -29.00 2.15 -18.16
C SER A 70 -27.95 2.58 -17.15
N HIS A 71 -28.38 3.13 -16.01
CA HIS A 71 -27.47 3.54 -14.95
C HIS A 71 -26.75 2.28 -14.47
N CYS A 72 -25.61 1.99 -15.09
CA CYS A 72 -24.76 0.88 -14.71
C CYS A 72 -24.10 1.30 -13.40
N ASN A 73 -24.36 0.55 -12.32
CA ASN A 73 -23.67 0.81 -11.07
C ASN A 73 -22.18 0.48 -11.30
N VAL A 74 -21.31 1.44 -10.97
CA VAL A 74 -19.87 1.28 -11.14
C VAL A 74 -19.20 1.16 -9.78
N PHE A 75 -18.24 0.26 -9.66
CA PHE A 75 -17.43 0.06 -8.45
C PHE A 75 -15.96 0.34 -8.75
N LEU A 76 -15.28 0.99 -7.81
CA LEU A 76 -13.88 1.34 -7.92
C LEU A 76 -13.01 0.43 -7.04
N GLY A 77 -12.09 -0.30 -7.65
CA GLY A 77 -11.02 -1.01 -6.94
C GLY A 77 -9.72 -0.23 -7.01
N VAL A 78 -9.07 -0.03 -5.87
CA VAL A 78 -7.74 0.59 -5.78
C VAL A 78 -6.74 -0.43 -5.21
N ASP A 79 -5.68 -0.72 -5.97
CA ASP A 79 -4.58 -1.61 -5.59
C ASP A 79 -3.29 -0.79 -5.43
N VAL A 80 -2.78 -0.71 -4.19
CA VAL A 80 -1.54 -0.03 -3.85
C VAL A 80 -0.44 -1.05 -3.61
N GLY A 81 0.27 -1.37 -4.69
CA GLY A 81 1.48 -2.17 -4.65
C GLY A 81 2.71 -1.34 -4.26
N THR A 82 3.87 -1.99 -4.17
CA THR A 82 5.12 -1.32 -3.80
C THR A 82 5.48 -0.17 -4.77
N GLY A 83 5.38 -0.40 -6.09
CA GLY A 83 5.89 0.55 -7.10
C GLY A 83 4.84 1.47 -7.73
N SER A 84 3.55 1.23 -7.47
CA SER A 84 2.47 1.96 -8.13
C SER A 84 1.14 1.80 -7.42
N ALA A 85 0.32 2.85 -7.46
CA ALA A 85 -1.11 2.77 -7.20
C ALA A 85 -1.84 2.48 -8.52
N ARG A 86 -2.86 1.61 -8.48
CA ARG A 86 -3.68 1.23 -9.63
C ARG A 86 -5.14 1.43 -9.28
N ALA A 87 -5.92 1.85 -10.27
CA ALA A 87 -7.36 1.99 -10.15
C ALA A 87 -8.03 1.21 -11.28
N GLY A 88 -9.11 0.49 -10.95
CA GLY A 88 -9.96 -0.20 -11.91
C GLY A 88 -11.44 0.09 -11.63
N LEU A 89 -12.21 0.37 -12.67
CA LEU A 89 -13.66 0.57 -12.62
C LEU A 89 -14.34 -0.69 -13.15
N PHE A 90 -15.34 -1.18 -12.44
CA PHE A 90 -16.05 -2.42 -12.75
C PHE A 90 -17.55 -2.21 -12.74
N ASP A 91 -18.29 -2.90 -13.60
CA ASP A 91 -19.75 -2.99 -13.50
C ASP A 91 -20.20 -4.05 -12.46
N GLU A 92 -21.52 -4.23 -12.31
CA GLU A 92 -22.13 -5.16 -11.35
C GLU A 92 -21.78 -6.63 -11.66
N GLU A 93 -21.47 -6.93 -12.91
CA GLU A 93 -21.05 -8.25 -13.37
C GLU A 93 -19.53 -8.47 -13.20
N GLY A 94 -18.80 -7.47 -12.70
CA GLY A 94 -17.35 -7.53 -12.47
C GLY A 94 -16.51 -7.32 -13.73
N LYS A 95 -17.09 -6.82 -14.83
CA LYS A 95 -16.34 -6.51 -16.05
C LYS A 95 -15.59 -5.20 -15.88
N LEU A 96 -14.31 -5.22 -16.25
CA LEU A 96 -13.46 -4.04 -16.23
C LEU A 96 -13.88 -3.04 -17.32
N LEU A 97 -14.27 -1.84 -16.90
CA LEU A 97 -14.67 -0.71 -17.76
C LEU A 97 -13.49 0.19 -18.12
N GLY A 98 -12.52 0.32 -17.21
CA GLY A 98 -11.29 1.07 -17.44
C GLY A 98 -10.35 0.96 -16.25
N SER A 99 -9.06 1.12 -16.54
CA SER A 99 -8.01 1.06 -15.51
C SER A 99 -6.86 2.00 -15.83
N ALA A 100 -6.18 2.48 -14.80
CA ALA A 100 -4.94 3.21 -14.93
C ALA A 100 -4.02 2.96 -13.73
N SER A 101 -2.77 3.39 -13.85
CA SER A 101 -1.78 3.30 -12.78
C SER A 101 -0.95 4.57 -12.68
N SER A 102 -0.43 4.84 -11.49
CA SER A 102 0.46 5.96 -11.20
C SER A 102 1.64 5.45 -10.35
N PRO A 103 2.89 5.79 -10.71
CA PRO A 103 4.06 5.30 -9.98
C PRO A 103 4.13 5.87 -8.57
N ILE A 104 4.72 5.10 -7.65
CA ILE A 104 4.97 5.51 -6.26
C ILE A 104 6.48 5.64 -6.06
N GLN A 105 6.90 6.74 -5.42
CA GLN A 105 8.29 6.93 -5.00
C GLN A 105 8.62 6.00 -3.83
N ILE A 106 9.82 5.40 -3.87
CA ILE A 106 10.36 4.56 -2.79
C ILE A 106 11.74 5.10 -2.42
N TRP A 107 12.01 5.23 -1.12
CA TRP A 107 13.36 5.45 -0.61
C TRP A 107 13.90 4.13 -0.07
N LYS A 108 15.13 3.77 -0.45
CA LYS A 108 15.79 2.53 0.00
C LYS A 108 17.23 2.82 0.41
N GLU A 109 17.53 2.54 1.68
CA GLU A 109 18.83 2.77 2.30
C GLU A 109 19.18 1.52 3.15
N GLY A 110 19.97 0.60 2.57
CA GLY A 110 20.21 -0.71 3.18
C GLY A 110 18.90 -1.49 3.36
N ASP A 111 18.63 -1.89 4.61
CA ASP A 111 17.42 -2.61 5.01
C ASP A 111 16.23 -1.68 5.32
N CYS A 112 16.44 -0.36 5.30
CA CYS A 112 15.41 0.65 5.49
C CYS A 112 14.74 0.98 4.15
N ILE A 113 13.43 0.75 4.05
CA ILE A 113 12.62 0.96 2.86
C ILE A 113 11.38 1.76 3.26
N GLU A 114 11.24 2.95 2.68
CA GLU A 114 10.31 3.98 3.13
C GLU A 114 9.46 4.52 1.97
N GLN A 115 8.24 4.93 2.30
CA GLN A 115 7.30 5.57 1.37
C GLN A 115 6.61 6.77 2.02
N SER A 116 5.88 7.52 1.20
CA SER A 116 5.10 8.69 1.59
C SER A 116 3.63 8.41 1.43
N SER A 117 2.89 8.48 2.52
CA SER A 117 1.43 8.36 2.51
C SER A 117 0.78 9.45 1.64
N THR A 118 1.31 10.67 1.69
CA THR A 118 0.84 11.79 0.86
C THR A 118 1.06 11.52 -0.63
N ASP A 119 2.23 11.02 -1.01
CA ASP A 119 2.54 10.73 -2.42
C ASP A 119 1.72 9.54 -2.92
N ILE A 120 1.50 8.52 -2.09
CA ILE A 120 0.62 7.39 -2.40
C ILE A 120 -0.81 7.88 -2.65
N TRP A 121 -1.35 8.75 -1.79
CA TRP A 121 -2.69 9.29 -2.00
C TRP A 121 -2.82 10.10 -3.29
N HIS A 122 -1.81 10.90 -3.63
CA HIS A 122 -1.75 11.59 -4.91
C HIS A 122 -1.67 10.62 -6.10
N ALA A 123 -0.91 9.53 -5.98
CA ALA A 123 -0.83 8.49 -7.00
C ALA A 123 -2.19 7.78 -7.20
N VAL A 124 -2.87 7.46 -6.09
CA VAL A 124 -4.25 6.91 -6.11
C VAL A 124 -5.19 7.88 -6.83
N CYS A 125 -5.23 9.16 -6.44
CA CYS A 125 -6.07 10.16 -7.08
C CYS A 125 -5.80 10.28 -8.58
N SER A 126 -4.51 10.22 -8.98
CA SER A 126 -4.10 10.30 -10.38
C SER A 126 -4.56 9.07 -11.17
N ALA A 127 -4.38 7.87 -10.61
CA ALA A 127 -4.84 6.62 -11.22
C ALA A 127 -6.37 6.58 -11.36
N VAL A 128 -7.11 6.99 -10.33
CA VAL A 128 -8.58 7.03 -10.36
C VAL A 128 -9.09 7.99 -11.44
N LYS A 129 -8.58 9.22 -11.50
CA LYS A 129 -8.98 10.21 -12.51
C LYS A 129 -8.69 9.71 -13.93
N ALA A 130 -7.54 9.10 -14.15
CA ALA A 130 -7.19 8.51 -15.43
C ALA A 130 -8.09 7.33 -15.81
N ALA A 131 -8.41 6.44 -14.86
CA ALA A 131 -9.33 5.32 -15.09
C ALA A 131 -10.74 5.81 -15.46
N CYS A 132 -11.28 6.80 -14.73
CA CYS A 132 -12.57 7.43 -15.04
C CYS A 132 -12.58 8.05 -16.45
N SER A 133 -11.52 8.79 -16.81
CA SER A 133 -11.41 9.41 -18.13
C SER A 133 -11.36 8.37 -19.25
N LEU A 134 -10.65 7.26 -19.06
CA LEU A 134 -10.55 6.19 -20.05
C LEU A 134 -11.86 5.42 -20.20
N ALA A 135 -12.56 5.17 -19.09
CA ALA A 135 -13.86 4.50 -19.07
C ALA A 135 -15.01 5.40 -19.52
N LYS A 136 -14.79 6.73 -19.60
CA LYS A 136 -15.84 7.75 -19.80
C LYS A 136 -16.94 7.67 -18.73
N ILE A 137 -16.52 7.48 -17.49
CA ILE A 137 -17.40 7.38 -16.32
C ILE A 137 -17.17 8.60 -15.44
N ASP A 138 -18.26 9.27 -15.07
CA ASP A 138 -18.24 10.36 -14.09
C ASP A 138 -18.18 9.80 -12.67
N GLY A 139 -17.57 10.55 -11.74
CA GLY A 139 -17.39 10.09 -10.35
C GLY A 139 -18.71 9.78 -9.63
N GLU A 140 -19.78 10.49 -9.97
CA GLU A 140 -21.13 10.32 -9.41
C GLU A 140 -21.78 8.97 -9.75
N GLN A 141 -21.25 8.28 -10.76
CA GLN A 141 -21.69 6.94 -11.15
C GLN A 141 -21.05 5.84 -10.28
N VAL A 142 -19.95 6.15 -9.58
CA VAL A 142 -19.26 5.21 -8.69
C VAL A 142 -20.05 5.04 -7.40
N LYS A 143 -20.55 3.83 -7.14
CA LYS A 143 -21.38 3.49 -5.98
C LYS A 143 -20.60 3.00 -4.77
N GLY A 144 -19.36 2.55 -4.98
CA GLY A 144 -18.51 2.06 -3.91
C GLY A 144 -17.04 2.03 -4.31
N ILE A 145 -16.18 2.04 -3.29
CA ILE A 145 -14.73 1.96 -3.42
C ILE A 145 -14.18 0.88 -2.48
N GLY A 146 -13.19 0.12 -2.94
CA GLY A 146 -12.43 -0.82 -2.12
C GLY A 146 -10.93 -0.60 -2.28
N PHE A 147 -10.19 -0.77 -1.18
CA PHE A 147 -8.74 -0.65 -1.15
C PHE A 147 -8.07 -1.99 -0.85
N ALA A 148 -7.03 -2.31 -1.60
CA ALA A 148 -6.07 -3.36 -1.29
C ALA A 148 -4.67 -2.73 -1.33
N ALA A 149 -3.79 -3.11 -0.39
CA ALA A 149 -2.45 -2.56 -0.33
C ALA A 149 -1.45 -3.56 0.24
N THR A 150 -0.16 -3.31 0.02
CA THR A 150 0.90 -3.99 0.79
C THR A 150 0.75 -3.68 2.28
N CYS A 151 1.10 -4.65 3.14
CA CYS A 151 1.04 -4.50 4.60
C CYS A 151 2.19 -3.62 5.15
N SER A 152 2.16 -2.34 4.81
CA SER A 152 3.15 -1.34 5.22
C SER A 152 2.61 -0.51 6.39
N LEU A 153 3.49 -0.12 7.32
CA LEU A 153 3.11 0.61 8.54
C LEU A 153 3.07 2.11 8.25
N VAL A 154 1.94 2.77 8.47
CA VAL A 154 1.76 4.22 8.30
C VAL A 154 1.73 4.91 9.67
N ALA A 155 2.43 6.03 9.77
CA ALA A 155 2.49 6.89 10.97
C ALA A 155 1.85 8.26 10.70
N VAL A 156 0.83 8.64 11.47
CA VAL A 156 0.20 9.97 11.38
C VAL A 156 -0.08 10.58 12.75
N ASP A 157 -0.13 11.90 12.80
CA ASP A 157 -0.50 12.66 13.99
C ASP A 157 -2.02 12.84 14.12
N ALA A 158 -2.43 13.68 15.07
CA ALA A 158 -3.83 13.91 15.41
C ALA A 158 -4.65 14.62 14.31
N ASP A 159 -4.01 15.41 13.44
CA ASP A 159 -4.68 16.06 12.30
C ASP A 159 -4.58 15.23 11.01
N GLY A 160 -3.89 14.09 11.09
CA GLY A 160 -3.63 13.20 9.96
C GLY A 160 -2.36 13.55 9.20
N SER A 161 -1.54 14.48 9.69
CA SER A 161 -0.27 14.83 9.08
C SER A 161 0.75 13.70 9.20
N PRO A 162 1.64 13.53 8.21
CA PRO A 162 2.70 12.53 8.24
C PRO A 162 3.67 12.71 9.41
N VAL A 163 3.91 11.64 10.18
CA VAL A 163 4.98 11.61 11.19
C VAL A 163 6.14 10.77 10.68
N THR A 164 7.35 11.33 10.66
CA THR A 164 8.51 10.64 10.08
C THR A 164 8.84 9.33 10.81
N VAL A 165 9.15 8.28 10.04
CA VAL A 165 9.71 7.01 10.51
C VAL A 165 11.16 6.84 10.03
N SER A 166 11.78 7.94 9.59
CA SER A 166 13.10 7.97 8.97
C SER A 166 14.12 8.67 9.84
N TRP A 167 15.36 8.17 9.85
CA TRP A 167 16.51 8.86 10.47
C TRP A 167 16.82 10.21 9.84
N SER A 168 16.39 10.43 8.60
CA SER A 168 16.58 11.70 7.90
C SER A 168 15.77 12.86 8.51
N GLY A 169 14.73 12.55 9.30
CA GLY A 169 13.77 13.54 9.78
C GLY A 169 12.82 14.07 8.70
N ASP A 170 12.89 13.57 7.46
CA ASP A 170 11.97 13.96 6.39
C ASP A 170 10.55 13.47 6.74
N SER A 171 9.64 14.40 7.04
CA SER A 171 8.25 14.10 7.42
C SER A 171 7.48 13.35 6.35
N ARG A 172 7.89 13.47 5.07
CA ARG A 172 7.25 12.72 3.98
C ARG A 172 7.50 11.22 4.08
N ARG A 173 8.59 10.80 4.74
CA ARG A 173 8.91 9.38 4.90
C ARG A 173 8.23 8.83 6.16
N ASN A 174 6.92 8.61 6.05
CA ASN A 174 6.06 8.21 7.17
C ASN A 174 5.50 6.78 7.04
N ILE A 175 6.03 5.99 6.10
CA ILE A 175 5.65 4.59 5.89
C ILE A 175 6.87 3.69 5.99
N ILE A 176 6.82 2.67 6.86
CA ILE A 176 7.77 1.54 6.85
C ILE A 176 7.20 0.45 5.94
N VAL A 177 7.87 0.21 4.81
CA VAL A 177 7.36 -0.69 3.75
C VAL A 177 7.36 -2.15 4.23
N TRP A 178 6.46 -2.97 3.69
CA TRP A 178 6.31 -4.39 4.06
C TRP A 178 7.65 -5.17 4.05
N MET A 179 8.49 -4.95 3.02
CA MET A 179 9.79 -5.62 2.82
C MET A 179 10.96 -4.98 3.59
N ASP A 180 10.68 -4.02 4.48
CA ASP A 180 11.69 -3.39 5.34
C ASP A 180 12.13 -4.38 6.45
N HIS A 181 13.45 -4.54 6.61
CA HIS A 181 14.04 -5.46 7.58
C HIS A 181 14.83 -4.75 8.68
N ARG A 182 14.62 -3.45 8.90
CA ARG A 182 15.30 -2.70 9.98
C ARG A 182 15.02 -3.27 11.38
N ALA A 183 13.88 -3.95 11.55
CA ALA A 183 13.37 -4.45 12.81
C ALA A 183 13.71 -5.93 13.11
N VAL A 184 14.72 -6.52 12.45
CA VAL A 184 15.12 -7.92 12.68
C VAL A 184 15.44 -8.21 14.17
N LYS A 185 16.21 -7.33 14.83
CA LYS A 185 16.56 -7.51 16.25
C LYS A 185 15.33 -7.46 17.17
N GLN A 186 14.37 -6.61 16.84
CA GLN A 186 13.12 -6.49 17.59
C GLN A 186 12.23 -7.72 17.38
N ALA A 187 12.18 -8.28 16.17
CA ALA A 187 11.49 -9.53 15.91
C ALA A 187 12.11 -10.69 16.71
N GLU A 188 13.45 -10.81 16.73
CA GLU A 188 14.15 -11.81 17.55
C GLU A 188 13.86 -11.65 19.05
N LYS A 189 13.88 -10.41 19.55
CA LYS A 189 13.55 -10.08 20.95
C LYS A 189 12.12 -10.44 21.30
N ILE A 190 11.14 -10.14 20.44
CA ILE A 190 9.74 -10.52 20.62
C ILE A 190 9.60 -12.05 20.61
N ASN A 191 10.23 -12.73 19.66
CA ASN A 191 10.15 -14.19 19.58
C ASN A 191 10.78 -14.90 20.79
N SER A 192 11.83 -14.33 21.38
CA SER A 192 12.50 -14.90 22.57
C SER A 192 11.63 -14.97 23.83
N ARG A 193 10.54 -14.20 23.85
CA ARG A 193 9.57 -14.15 24.95
C ARG A 193 8.65 -15.37 24.98
N ASN A 194 8.47 -16.05 23.85
CA ASN A 194 7.58 -17.20 23.72
C ASN A 194 6.13 -16.92 24.17
N SER A 195 5.64 -15.70 23.90
CA SER A 195 4.26 -15.31 24.22
C SER A 195 3.24 -16.26 23.55
N PRO A 196 2.16 -16.65 24.24
CA PRO A 196 1.10 -17.49 23.67
C PRO A 196 0.48 -16.93 22.38
N VAL A 197 0.41 -15.60 22.24
CA VAL A 197 -0.11 -14.90 21.04
C VAL A 197 0.60 -15.36 19.77
N LEU A 198 1.89 -15.71 19.85
CA LEU A 198 2.68 -16.14 18.70
C LEU A 198 2.15 -17.42 18.04
N GLN A 199 1.42 -18.27 18.78
CA GLN A 199 0.81 -19.47 18.22
C GLN A 199 -0.20 -19.15 17.11
N TYR A 200 -0.82 -17.96 17.16
CA TYR A 200 -1.78 -17.49 16.17
C TYR A 200 -1.15 -16.80 14.96
N CYS A 201 0.16 -16.55 14.98
CA CYS A 201 0.91 -16.02 13.83
C CYS A 201 1.92 -17.03 13.25
N GLY A 202 1.74 -18.32 13.50
CA GLY A 202 2.61 -19.38 12.98
C GLY A 202 3.84 -19.69 13.85
N GLY A 203 3.82 -19.28 15.12
CA GLY A 203 4.85 -19.58 16.12
C GLY A 203 5.91 -18.49 16.29
N SER A 204 5.95 -17.49 15.41
CA SER A 204 6.88 -16.35 15.50
C SER A 204 6.39 -15.15 14.71
N VAL A 205 6.83 -13.95 15.11
CA VAL A 205 6.68 -12.74 14.29
C VAL A 205 7.86 -12.59 13.33
N SER A 206 7.56 -12.12 12.11
CA SER A 206 8.55 -11.67 11.13
C SER A 206 8.85 -10.18 11.32
N PRO A 207 10.07 -9.68 11.00
CA PRO A 207 10.35 -8.23 10.95
C PRO A 207 9.42 -7.43 10.02
N GLU A 208 8.74 -8.12 9.10
CA GLU A 208 7.77 -7.50 8.17
C GLU A 208 6.40 -7.22 8.83
N MET A 209 6.14 -7.77 10.02
CA MET A 209 4.93 -7.52 10.81
C MET A 209 5.04 -6.21 11.60
N GLN A 210 3.90 -5.74 12.14
CA GLN A 210 3.83 -4.41 12.75
C GLN A 210 4.45 -4.32 14.15
N PRO A 211 4.31 -5.31 15.07
CA PRO A 211 4.90 -5.19 16.40
C PRO A 211 6.42 -4.99 16.41
N PRO A 212 7.24 -5.72 15.61
CA PRO A 212 8.67 -5.43 15.50
C PRO A 212 8.98 -4.02 14.99
N LYS A 213 8.24 -3.54 13.98
CA LYS A 213 8.41 -2.19 13.42
C LYS A 213 8.09 -1.11 14.44
N LEU A 214 7.00 -1.26 15.19
CA LEU A 214 6.61 -0.35 16.27
C LEU A 214 7.67 -0.30 17.36
N LEU A 215 8.15 -1.47 17.82
CA LEU A 215 9.21 -1.54 18.82
C LEU A 215 10.50 -0.88 18.32
N TRP A 216 10.83 -1.06 17.03
CA TRP A 216 11.98 -0.39 16.44
C TRP A 216 11.82 1.13 16.47
N VAL A 217 10.67 1.68 16.07
CA VAL A 217 10.42 3.13 16.13
C VAL A 217 10.52 3.63 17.57
N LYS A 218 9.91 2.95 18.54
CA LYS A 218 9.97 3.34 19.95
C LYS A 218 11.40 3.40 20.49
N GLU A 219 12.23 2.42 20.14
CA GLU A 219 13.61 2.34 20.60
C GLU A 219 14.55 3.34 19.91
N ASN A 220 14.25 3.74 18.66
CA ASN A 220 15.16 4.47 17.79
C ASN A 220 14.74 5.91 17.48
N LEU A 221 13.43 6.19 17.45
CA LEU A 221 12.82 7.45 17.03
C LEU A 221 11.79 7.92 18.08
N GLN A 222 12.27 8.18 19.30
CA GLN A 222 11.41 8.54 20.44
C GLN A 222 10.55 9.79 20.21
N GLU A 223 11.09 10.79 19.50
CA GLU A 223 10.33 11.98 19.14
C GLU A 223 9.13 11.64 18.24
N SER A 224 9.36 10.90 17.15
CA SER A 224 8.29 10.39 16.29
C SER A 224 7.28 9.56 17.07
N TRP A 225 7.74 8.63 17.92
CA TRP A 225 6.88 7.79 18.74
C TRP A 225 5.92 8.62 19.63
N SER A 226 6.42 9.71 20.20
CA SER A 226 5.62 10.62 21.02
C SER A 226 4.59 11.42 20.21
N MET A 227 4.90 11.78 18.96
CA MET A 227 4.03 12.55 18.08
C MET A 227 2.93 11.71 17.42
N VAL A 228 3.17 10.42 17.20
CA VAL A 228 2.19 9.57 16.50
C VAL A 228 0.90 9.42 17.32
N PHE A 229 -0.20 9.79 16.67
CA PHE A 229 -1.56 9.60 17.14
C PHE A 229 -2.18 8.31 16.62
N ARG A 230 -1.84 7.90 15.39
CA ARG A 230 -2.27 6.63 14.80
C ARG A 230 -1.15 5.91 14.06
N TRP A 231 -1.09 4.61 14.35
CA TRP A 231 -0.41 3.61 13.57
C TRP A 231 -1.45 2.80 12.81
N MET A 232 -1.25 2.63 11.51
CA MET A 232 -2.23 1.96 10.64
C MET A 232 -1.51 1.08 9.63
N ASP A 233 -2.15 -0.01 9.22
CA ASP A 233 -1.73 -0.68 7.98
C ASP A 233 -2.11 0.21 6.80
N LEU A 234 -1.37 0.15 5.70
CA LEU A 234 -1.58 1.04 4.55
C LEU A 234 -3.00 0.94 3.99
N SER A 235 -3.59 -0.26 3.96
CA SER A 235 -4.97 -0.44 3.49
C SER A 235 -6.01 0.20 4.42
N ASP A 236 -5.77 0.14 5.73
CA ASP A 236 -6.61 0.82 6.74
C ASP A 236 -6.46 2.33 6.62
N TRP A 237 -5.23 2.84 6.46
CA TRP A 237 -4.96 4.27 6.25
C TRP A 237 -5.66 4.83 5.01
N LEU A 238 -5.67 4.09 3.90
CA LEU A 238 -6.38 4.51 2.69
C LEU A 238 -7.89 4.64 2.91
N SER A 239 -8.47 3.71 3.68
CA SER A 239 -9.89 3.72 4.03
C SER A 239 -10.19 4.91 4.95
N TYR A 240 -9.43 5.08 6.02
CA TYR A 240 -9.52 6.24 6.92
C TYR A 240 -9.35 7.57 6.18
N ARG A 241 -8.39 7.67 5.26
CA ARG A 241 -8.17 8.89 4.47
C ARG A 241 -9.36 9.21 3.56
N ALA A 242 -10.06 8.20 3.07
CA ALA A 242 -11.22 8.36 2.19
C ALA A 242 -12.52 8.68 2.96
N THR A 243 -12.68 8.18 4.18
CA THR A 243 -13.96 8.23 4.92
C THR A 243 -13.93 9.01 6.24
N GLY A 244 -12.75 9.17 6.84
CA GLY A 244 -12.59 9.62 8.23
C GLY A 244 -12.92 8.54 9.27
N ASP A 245 -13.26 7.32 8.84
CA ASP A 245 -13.59 6.19 9.71
C ASP A 245 -12.32 5.46 10.15
N ASP A 246 -12.15 5.32 11.47
CA ASP A 246 -10.96 4.73 12.10
C ASP A 246 -11.07 3.20 12.28
N THR A 247 -12.09 2.57 11.70
CA THR A 247 -12.28 1.12 11.69
C THR A 247 -11.08 0.39 11.06
N ARG A 248 -10.68 -0.74 11.63
CA ARG A 248 -9.56 -1.56 11.14
C ARG A 248 -10.05 -2.81 10.42
N SER A 249 -9.36 -3.21 9.36
CA SER A 249 -9.60 -4.47 8.69
C SER A 249 -9.22 -5.65 9.59
N LEU A 250 -10.12 -6.63 9.73
CA LEU A 250 -9.81 -7.89 10.39
C LEU A 250 -8.64 -8.63 9.70
N CYS A 251 -8.51 -8.47 8.38
CA CYS A 251 -7.44 -9.11 7.61
C CYS A 251 -6.07 -8.58 8.04
N THR A 252 -5.88 -7.26 8.08
CA THR A 252 -4.60 -6.64 8.43
C THR A 252 -4.26 -6.91 9.88
N THR A 253 -5.20 -6.66 10.80
CA THR A 253 -4.99 -6.79 12.25
C THR A 253 -4.60 -8.22 12.64
N VAL A 254 -5.31 -9.23 12.13
CA VAL A 254 -4.98 -10.64 12.40
C VAL A 254 -3.65 -11.04 11.74
N CYS A 255 -3.44 -10.71 10.47
CA CYS A 255 -2.27 -11.21 9.74
C CYS A 255 -0.95 -10.49 10.10
N LYS A 256 -1.01 -9.27 10.62
CA LYS A 256 0.19 -8.40 10.76
C LYS A 256 0.33 -7.71 12.11
N TRP A 257 -0.73 -7.61 12.91
CA TRP A 257 -0.72 -6.93 14.21
C TRP A 257 -0.91 -7.86 15.40
N THR A 258 -0.95 -9.18 15.20
CA THR A 258 -1.17 -10.18 16.25
C THR A 258 -2.53 -10.07 16.96
N TYR A 259 -3.52 -9.46 16.31
CA TYR A 259 -4.90 -9.39 16.81
C TYR A 259 -5.54 -10.79 16.85
N LEU A 260 -6.14 -11.14 17.98
CA LEU A 260 -6.79 -12.43 18.20
C LEU A 260 -8.22 -12.43 17.66
N GLY A 261 -8.37 -12.67 16.35
CA GLY A 261 -9.65 -12.64 15.64
C GLY A 261 -10.54 -13.88 15.77
N HIS A 262 -10.07 -14.96 16.42
CA HIS A 262 -10.77 -16.25 16.48
C HIS A 262 -12.09 -16.20 17.28
N ALA A 263 -12.23 -15.23 18.17
CA ALA A 263 -13.44 -15.06 18.97
C ALA A 263 -14.64 -14.42 18.25
N HIS A 264 -14.43 -13.71 17.12
CA HIS A 264 -15.55 -13.21 16.33
C HIS A 264 -16.41 -14.33 15.71
N MET A 265 -15.91 -15.57 15.74
CA MET A 265 -16.60 -16.73 15.16
C MET A 265 -17.29 -17.62 16.21
N GLN A 266 -17.10 -17.40 17.52
CA GLN A 266 -17.63 -18.28 18.57
C GLN A 266 -18.12 -17.51 19.81
N HIS A 267 -19.44 -17.25 19.85
CA HIS A 267 -20.31 -17.00 21.01
C HIS A 267 -19.94 -15.99 22.13
N ILE A 268 -20.92 -15.12 22.40
CA ILE A 268 -21.16 -14.31 23.60
C ILE A 268 -21.22 -15.22 24.85
N ASN A 269 -20.18 -15.22 25.69
CA ASN A 269 -20.37 -15.37 27.14
C ASN A 269 -19.16 -14.82 27.89
N GLU A 270 -19.41 -13.78 28.67
CA GLU A 270 -18.43 -13.10 29.51
C GLU A 270 -18.11 -13.97 30.75
N LYS A 271 -16.81 -14.13 31.04
CA LYS A 271 -16.15 -14.66 32.26
C LYS A 271 -15.43 -15.99 31.98
N ASP A 272 -14.17 -15.96 31.53
CA ASP A 272 -13.01 -16.21 32.41
C ASP A 272 -11.67 -15.84 31.71
N SER A 273 -10.99 -14.79 32.18
CA SER A 273 -9.84 -14.19 31.49
C SER A 273 -8.50 -14.94 31.66
N ARG A 274 -8.52 -16.28 31.81
CA ARG A 274 -7.29 -17.09 31.96
C ARG A 274 -7.21 -18.35 31.09
N ASP A 275 -8.22 -18.66 30.29
CA ASP A 275 -8.30 -19.89 29.48
C ASP A 275 -8.39 -19.64 27.97
N MET A 276 -7.53 -18.77 27.41
CA MET A 276 -7.48 -18.57 25.93
C MET A 276 -8.84 -18.13 25.34
N GLU A 277 -9.53 -17.25 26.07
CA GLU A 277 -10.72 -16.48 25.62
C GLU A 277 -10.35 -15.06 25.15
N ALA A 278 -9.06 -14.76 25.01
CA ALA A 278 -8.60 -13.41 24.65
C ALA A 278 -9.04 -13.04 23.23
N CYS A 279 -9.92 -12.04 23.16
CA CYS A 279 -10.48 -11.51 21.94
C CYS A 279 -9.82 -10.17 21.65
N GLY A 280 -9.22 -10.05 20.47
CA GLY A 280 -8.65 -8.80 20.02
C GLY A 280 -7.24 -8.52 20.49
N TRP A 281 -6.99 -7.34 21.06
CA TRP A 281 -5.66 -6.96 21.52
C TRP A 281 -5.34 -7.69 22.83
N ASP A 282 -4.14 -8.25 22.92
CA ASP A 282 -3.64 -8.92 24.12
C ASP A 282 -2.71 -7.94 24.87
N ASP A 283 -3.24 -7.35 25.95
CA ASP A 283 -2.56 -6.31 26.73
C ASP A 283 -1.24 -6.83 27.32
N ASP A 284 -1.26 -8.05 27.85
CA ASP A 284 -0.09 -8.71 28.43
C ASP A 284 1.02 -8.85 27.38
N PHE A 285 0.70 -9.22 26.15
CA PHE A 285 1.66 -9.28 25.05
C PHE A 285 2.27 -7.91 24.75
N TRP A 286 1.46 -6.85 24.63
CA TRP A 286 1.96 -5.50 24.35
C TRP A 286 2.87 -5.00 25.48
N GLU A 287 2.49 -5.21 26.74
CA GLU A 287 3.30 -4.90 27.91
C GLU A 287 4.61 -5.69 27.91
N GLU A 288 4.53 -7.01 27.75
CA GLU A 288 5.66 -7.92 27.73
C GLU A 288 6.67 -7.50 26.65
N ILE A 289 6.17 -7.08 25.48
CA ILE A 289 7.05 -6.70 24.38
C ILE A 289 7.72 -5.34 24.53
N GLY A 290 7.31 -4.55 25.52
CA GLY A 290 7.81 -3.20 25.76
C GLY A 290 7.02 -2.12 25.03
N LEU A 291 5.79 -2.42 24.62
CA LEU A 291 4.85 -1.55 23.92
C LEU A 291 3.55 -1.32 24.72
N GLY A 292 3.61 -1.43 26.06
CA GLY A 292 2.44 -1.24 26.94
C GLY A 292 1.79 0.14 26.87
N ASP A 293 2.49 1.15 26.35
CA ASP A 293 1.92 2.47 26.06
C ASP A 293 0.91 2.48 24.89
N LEU A 294 0.81 1.39 24.14
CA LEU A 294 -0.28 1.18 23.19
C LEU A 294 -1.57 0.69 23.86
N VAL A 295 -1.47 0.11 25.06
CA VAL A 295 -2.64 -0.32 25.86
C VAL A 295 -3.30 0.91 26.50
N GLU A 296 -2.50 1.91 26.88
CA GLU A 296 -2.97 3.19 27.41
C GLU A 296 -3.98 3.85 26.43
N GLY A 297 -5.14 4.24 26.96
CA GLY A 297 -6.20 4.82 26.14
C GLY A 297 -6.97 3.81 25.28
N HIS A 298 -7.03 2.53 25.71
CA HIS A 298 -7.81 1.47 25.08
C HIS A 298 -7.41 1.24 23.61
N HIS A 299 -6.11 1.09 23.33
CA HIS A 299 -5.61 0.82 21.98
C HIS A 299 -5.88 1.91 20.95
N ALA A 300 -6.24 3.13 21.37
CA ALA A 300 -6.59 4.22 20.45
C ALA A 300 -5.52 4.47 19.38
N LYS A 301 -4.22 4.31 19.71
CA LYS A 301 -3.13 4.50 18.75
C LYS A 301 -3.09 3.44 17.63
N ILE A 302 -3.61 2.24 17.85
CA ILE A 302 -3.61 1.15 16.86
C ILE A 302 -5.02 0.83 16.34
N GLY A 303 -6.05 1.44 16.92
CA GLY A 303 -7.45 1.35 16.50
C GLY A 303 -8.16 0.10 17.02
N MET A 304 -9.45 0.02 16.73
CA MET A 304 -10.31 -1.13 17.01
C MET A 304 -10.98 -1.61 15.71
N LEU A 305 -11.54 -2.83 15.73
CA LEU A 305 -12.39 -3.36 14.66
C LEU A 305 -13.75 -2.64 14.60
#